data_AF-A0A177QC13-F1
#
_entry.id   AF-A0A177QC13-F1
#
_cell.length_a   1.000
_cell.length_b   1.000
_cell.length_c   1.000
_cell.angle_alpha   90.00
_cell.angle_beta   90.00
_cell.angle_gamma   90.00
#
_symmetry.space_group_name_H-M   'P 1'
#
loop_
_entity.id
_entity.type
_entity.pdbx_description
1 polymer ?
#
loop_
_entity_poly.entity_id
_entity_poly.type
_entity_poly.pdbx_seq_one_letter_code
_entity_poly.pdbx_strand_id
1 'polypeptide(L)'
;MRRIALVLLLMTLPSAAQEVEQVTVYGGSLSGFWHISGPNWVQMNMFGKVTWGPVSDRICRIGHGPEGYETRCSNMQGKGGSLEVDGSRFHLAWGSLVARMVFDGEVMSATAFRGHFAIKPLGMTVTDPGLSEGRKITLDPGAPDTAGKADLLRAVLNGEAVPHDPELADRISAARADQPGSLQQIIYLGRQTRFGGPNIAWVPNYFAVYAVEFSDGERICWLHQDNDGKLAAFQCS
;
A
#
# COMPACT_ATOMS: atom_id res chain seq x y z
N MET A 1 -76.75 22.32 -39.63
CA MET A 1 -75.79 23.43 -39.42
C MET A 1 -74.49 22.86 -38.85
N ARG A 2 -73.33 23.25 -39.44
CA ARG A 2 -71.95 23.29 -38.90
C ARG A 2 -71.43 22.08 -38.09
N ARG A 3 -70.49 21.25 -38.59
CA ARG A 3 -69.00 21.43 -38.72
C ARG A 3 -68.39 22.05 -37.44
N ILE A 4 -67.50 21.37 -36.69
CA ILE A 4 -66.01 21.40 -36.77
C ILE A 4 -65.53 20.48 -35.60
N ALA A 5 -64.92 19.31 -35.83
CA ALA A 5 -63.48 19.02 -35.95
C ALA A 5 -62.62 19.34 -34.71
N LEU A 6 -62.02 18.32 -34.08
CA LEU A 6 -60.60 18.34 -33.71
C LEU A 6 -60.09 16.92 -33.45
N VAL A 7 -59.26 16.44 -34.38
CA VAL A 7 -58.43 15.24 -34.26
C VAL A 7 -57.18 15.66 -33.49
N LEU A 8 -56.97 15.15 -32.28
CA LEU A 8 -55.69 15.25 -31.58
C LEU A 8 -54.86 14.00 -31.90
N LEU A 9 -53.99 14.14 -32.90
CA LEU A 9 -52.82 13.27 -33.05
C LEU A 9 -51.87 13.54 -31.87
N LEU A 10 -51.81 12.64 -30.89
CA LEU A 10 -50.69 12.56 -29.97
C LEU A 10 -49.63 11.67 -30.60
N MET A 11 -48.64 12.32 -31.22
CA MET A 11 -47.42 11.68 -31.67
C MET A 11 -46.65 11.15 -30.46
N THR A 12 -46.71 9.84 -30.22
CA THR A 12 -45.76 9.15 -29.35
C THR A 12 -44.45 9.01 -30.11
N LEU A 13 -43.54 9.96 -29.94
CA LEU A 13 -42.16 9.77 -30.36
C LEU A 13 -41.55 8.65 -29.49
N PRO A 14 -40.87 7.66 -30.06
CA PRO A 14 -40.10 6.71 -29.28
C PRO A 14 -39.03 7.51 -28.53
N SER A 15 -39.04 7.39 -27.20
CA SER A 15 -37.93 7.86 -26.38
C SER A 15 -36.72 7.04 -26.79
N ALA A 16 -35.80 7.64 -27.56
CA ALA A 16 -34.46 7.13 -27.72
C ALA A 16 -33.78 7.29 -26.35
N ALA A 17 -33.95 6.30 -25.49
CA ALA A 17 -33.17 6.18 -24.27
C ALA A 17 -31.71 6.11 -24.71
N GLN A 18 -30.98 7.15 -24.33
CA GLN A 18 -29.58 7.39 -24.66
C GLN A 18 -28.74 6.13 -24.40
N GLU A 19 -27.74 5.88 -25.24
CA GLU A 19 -26.62 5.01 -24.88
C GLU A 19 -26.08 5.47 -23.53
N VAL A 20 -26.35 4.69 -22.50
CA VAL A 20 -25.64 4.83 -21.23
C VAL A 20 -24.25 4.24 -21.46
N GLU A 21 -23.38 4.98 -22.13
CA GLU A 21 -21.94 4.79 -21.97
C GLU A 21 -21.55 5.38 -20.61
N GLN A 22 -21.76 4.58 -19.56
CA GLN A 22 -21.06 4.76 -18.30
C GLN A 22 -20.39 3.43 -17.94
N VAL A 23 -19.30 3.16 -18.64
CA VAL A 23 -18.27 2.23 -18.14
C VAL A 23 -16.98 3.02 -18.02
N THR A 24 -16.84 3.71 -16.91
CA THR A 24 -15.51 3.96 -16.36
C THR A 24 -15.46 3.32 -14.99
N VAL A 25 -15.55 1.99 -14.98
CA VAL A 25 -15.05 1.23 -13.83
C VAL A 25 -13.54 1.37 -13.92
N TYR A 26 -12.94 2.22 -13.08
CA TYR A 26 -11.51 2.12 -12.79
C TYR A 26 -11.27 0.83 -11.99
N GLY A 27 -11.51 -0.32 -12.63
CA GLY A 27 -11.33 -1.68 -12.13
C GLY A 27 -9.87 -2.11 -12.18
N GLY A 28 -8.96 -1.16 -12.00
CA GLY A 28 -7.57 -1.47 -11.76
C GLY A 28 -7.46 -1.92 -10.31
N SER A 29 -7.15 -3.20 -10.10
CA SER A 29 -6.80 -3.67 -8.76
C SER A 29 -5.69 -2.78 -8.20
N LEU A 30 -5.90 -2.23 -7.00
CA LEU A 30 -4.84 -1.54 -6.26
C LEU A 30 -3.72 -2.51 -5.86
N SER A 31 -3.88 -3.83 -6.11
CA SER A 31 -2.84 -4.80 -5.85
C SER A 31 -1.55 -4.52 -6.63
N GLY A 32 -0.42 -4.73 -5.95
CA GLY A 32 0.93 -4.55 -6.46
C GLY A 32 1.79 -3.76 -5.48
N PHE A 33 2.93 -3.30 -5.98
CA PHE A 33 3.91 -2.53 -5.23
C PHE A 33 3.75 -1.04 -5.52
N TRP A 34 3.88 -0.20 -4.51
CA TRP A 34 3.60 1.23 -4.59
C TRP A 34 4.65 2.04 -3.83
N HIS A 35 5.04 3.18 -4.41
CA HIS A 35 5.55 4.31 -3.67
C HIS A 35 4.38 5.06 -3.06
N ILE A 36 4.33 5.14 -1.73
CA ILE A 36 3.28 5.83 -0.98
C ILE A 36 3.95 6.93 -0.15
N SER A 37 3.63 8.18 -0.47
CA SER A 37 3.97 9.31 0.38
C SER A 37 2.98 9.41 1.54
N GLY A 38 3.47 9.74 2.72
CA GLY A 38 2.62 9.93 3.89
C GLY A 38 3.39 10.51 5.06
N PRO A 39 2.69 10.93 6.13
CA PRO A 39 3.33 11.42 7.33
C PRO A 39 4.19 10.30 7.88
N ASN A 40 5.42 10.66 8.20
CA ASN A 40 6.35 9.68 8.69
C ASN A 40 5.90 9.23 10.09
N TRP A 41 5.74 10.12 11.06
CA TRP A 41 5.20 9.82 12.38
C TRP A 41 3.92 10.59 12.69
N VAL A 42 3.20 10.12 13.70
CA VAL A 42 2.09 10.85 14.33
C VAL A 42 2.26 10.73 15.85
N GLN A 43 2.04 11.83 16.56
CA GLN A 43 2.10 11.86 18.02
C GLN A 43 0.89 12.60 18.56
N MET A 44 0.31 12.07 19.65
CA MET A 44 -0.71 12.76 20.41
C MET A 44 -0.14 13.11 21.80
N ASN A 45 -0.29 14.37 22.22
CA ASN A 45 0.11 14.77 23.57
C ASN A 45 -0.99 14.47 24.59
N MET A 46 -0.71 14.67 25.89
CA MET A 46 -1.68 14.43 26.97
C MET A 46 -2.95 15.30 26.91
N PHE A 47 -2.95 16.35 26.09
CA PHE A 47 -4.10 17.24 25.87
C PHE A 47 -4.87 16.88 24.59
N GLY A 48 -4.56 15.77 23.94
CA GLY A 48 -5.22 15.33 22.71
C GLY A 48 -4.78 16.08 21.45
N LYS A 49 -3.79 16.97 21.54
CA LYS A 49 -3.23 17.63 20.35
C LYS A 49 -2.42 16.61 19.56
N VAL A 50 -2.81 16.44 18.29
CA VAL A 50 -2.12 15.60 17.32
C VAL A 50 -1.10 16.43 16.57
N THR A 51 0.10 15.91 16.45
CA THR A 51 1.17 16.47 15.62
C THR A 51 1.57 15.42 14.60
N TRP A 52 1.59 15.82 13.33
CA TRP A 52 2.04 15.01 12.21
C TRP A 52 3.50 15.35 11.91
N GLY A 53 4.28 14.32 11.62
CA GLY A 53 5.63 14.47 11.11
C GLY A 53 5.65 14.85 9.63
N PRO A 54 6.84 15.15 9.07
CA PRO A 54 6.97 15.47 7.66
C PRO A 54 6.56 14.31 6.76
N VAL A 55 6.12 14.64 5.55
CA VAL A 55 5.80 13.65 4.51
C VAL A 55 7.08 12.97 4.01
N SER A 56 7.04 11.64 3.95
CA SER A 56 8.13 10.82 3.41
C SER A 56 7.57 9.74 2.51
N ASP A 57 8.35 9.32 1.52
CA ASP A 57 8.01 8.22 0.64
C ASP A 57 8.35 6.85 1.24
N ARG A 58 7.51 5.86 0.96
CA ARG A 58 7.65 4.48 1.44
C ARG A 58 7.27 3.50 0.34
N ILE A 59 7.96 2.37 0.28
CA ILE A 59 7.61 1.27 -0.60
C ILE A 59 6.69 0.35 0.19
N CYS A 60 5.50 0.10 -0.36
CA CYS A 60 4.48 -0.75 0.23
C CYS A 60 3.97 -1.75 -0.79
N ARG A 61 3.47 -2.89 -0.31
CA ARG A 61 2.65 -3.80 -1.10
C ARG A 61 1.19 -3.63 -0.70
N ILE A 62 0.33 -3.49 -1.69
CA ILE A 62 -1.11 -3.61 -1.54
C ILE A 62 -1.49 -4.97 -2.13
N GLY A 63 -2.18 -5.81 -1.34
CA GLY A 63 -2.69 -7.11 -1.76
C GLY A 63 -4.21 -7.18 -1.57
N HIS A 64 -4.82 -8.31 -1.90
CA HIS A 64 -6.23 -8.57 -1.64
C HIS A 64 -6.37 -9.89 -0.88
N GLY A 65 -6.95 -9.82 0.32
CA GLY A 65 -7.25 -10.97 1.18
C GLY A 65 -8.76 -11.22 1.28
N PRO A 66 -9.18 -12.19 2.12
CA PRO A 66 -10.59 -12.49 2.35
C PRO A 66 -11.39 -11.31 2.93
N GLU A 67 -10.71 -10.40 3.64
CA GLU A 67 -11.30 -9.23 4.31
C GLU A 67 -11.21 -7.94 3.46
N GLY A 68 -10.81 -8.05 2.18
CA GLY A 68 -10.61 -6.93 1.26
C GLY A 68 -9.14 -6.58 1.05
N TYR A 69 -8.83 -5.30 0.85
CA TYR A 69 -7.45 -4.89 0.61
C TYR A 69 -6.58 -5.02 1.88
N GLU A 70 -5.37 -5.54 1.71
CA GLU A 70 -4.33 -5.57 2.74
C GLU A 70 -3.17 -4.68 2.32
N THR A 71 -2.62 -3.90 3.26
CA THR A 71 -1.46 -3.04 2.98
C THR A 71 -0.31 -3.41 3.90
N ARG A 72 0.84 -3.69 3.30
CA ARG A 72 2.08 -4.06 3.98
C ARG A 72 3.15 -3.03 3.65
N CYS A 73 3.52 -2.24 4.65
CA CYS A 73 4.64 -1.31 4.60
C CYS A 73 5.63 -1.66 5.73
N SER A 74 6.88 -1.23 5.62
CA SER A 74 7.84 -1.39 6.73
C SER A 74 7.31 -0.72 8.00
N ASN A 75 7.29 -1.45 9.11
CA ASN A 75 6.76 -1.01 10.42
C ASN A 75 5.29 -0.52 10.44
N MET A 76 4.54 -0.71 9.36
CA MET A 76 3.11 -0.45 9.31
C MET A 76 2.43 -1.62 8.59
N GLN A 77 1.77 -2.45 9.39
CA GLN A 77 0.89 -3.48 8.87
C GLN A 77 -0.53 -3.09 9.25
N GLY A 78 -1.45 -3.19 8.30
CA GLY A 78 -2.85 -3.21 8.66
C GLY A 78 -3.68 -3.96 7.65
N LYS A 79 -4.83 -4.38 8.17
CA LYS A 79 -5.84 -5.13 7.44
C LYS A 79 -7.08 -4.29 7.34
N GLY A 80 -7.74 -4.38 6.19
CA GLY A 80 -8.95 -3.66 5.92
C GLY A 80 -8.68 -2.49 5.00
N GLY A 81 -9.26 -2.63 3.81
CA GLY A 81 -9.50 -1.54 2.92
C GLY A 81 -10.78 -1.82 2.17
N SER A 82 -11.71 -0.86 2.18
CA SER A 82 -12.91 -0.91 1.37
C SER A 82 -12.76 0.06 0.22
N LEU A 83 -12.89 -0.44 -1.01
CA LEU A 83 -13.16 0.40 -2.17
C LEU A 83 -14.67 0.66 -2.16
N GLU A 84 -15.08 1.91 -1.93
CA GLU A 84 -16.51 2.26 -1.90
C GLU A 84 -17.08 2.38 -3.31
N VAL A 85 -18.38 2.08 -3.43
CA VAL A 85 -19.13 1.84 -4.68
C VAL A 85 -19.51 3.14 -5.40
N ASP A 86 -18.58 4.09 -5.48
CA ASP A 86 -18.61 5.19 -6.46
C ASP A 86 -17.30 5.23 -7.26
N GLY A 87 -16.71 4.04 -7.47
CA GLY A 87 -15.66 3.76 -8.47
C GLY A 87 -14.25 4.25 -8.15
N SER A 88 -14.07 5.45 -7.58
CA SER A 88 -12.75 6.05 -7.38
C SER A 88 -12.31 6.18 -5.92
N ARG A 89 -13.21 6.08 -4.93
CA ARG A 89 -12.85 6.34 -3.52
C ARG A 89 -12.48 5.07 -2.78
N PHE A 90 -11.39 5.11 -2.02
CA PHE A 90 -10.96 3.99 -1.19
C PHE A 90 -10.59 4.46 0.22
N HIS A 91 -10.90 3.60 1.18
CA HIS A 91 -10.57 3.76 2.58
C HIS A 91 -9.63 2.62 2.98
N LEU A 92 -8.38 2.92 3.36
CA LEU A 92 -7.50 1.95 4.02
C LEU A 92 -7.47 2.25 5.51
N ALA A 93 -7.34 1.22 6.33
CA ALA A 93 -7.25 1.45 7.76
C ALA A 93 -6.36 0.43 8.46
N TRP A 94 -5.61 0.92 9.45
CA TRP A 94 -4.60 0.17 10.18
C TRP A 94 -4.72 0.43 11.68
N GLY A 95 -4.46 -0.57 12.52
CA GLY A 95 -4.54 -0.45 13.99
C GLY A 95 -5.83 -1.04 14.59
N SER A 96 -6.11 -0.70 15.85
CA SER A 96 -7.26 -1.22 16.61
C SER A 96 -8.46 -0.27 16.55
N LEU A 97 -9.61 -0.70 17.08
CA LEU A 97 -10.80 0.17 17.21
C LEU A 97 -10.55 1.43 18.06
N VAL A 98 -9.57 1.40 18.97
CA VAL A 98 -9.30 2.49 19.93
C VAL A 98 -8.28 3.49 19.37
N ALA A 99 -7.37 3.03 18.51
CA ALA A 99 -6.37 3.84 17.85
C ALA A 99 -6.19 3.31 16.42
N ARG A 100 -6.95 3.90 15.50
CA ARG A 100 -6.91 3.56 14.07
C ARG A 100 -6.26 4.69 13.30
N MET A 101 -5.27 4.37 12.49
CA MET A 101 -4.83 5.25 11.42
C MET A 101 -5.59 4.85 10.15
N VAL A 102 -5.98 5.81 9.34
CA VAL A 102 -6.73 5.59 8.12
C VAL A 102 -6.13 6.39 6.96
N PHE A 103 -6.37 5.94 5.75
CA PHE A 103 -6.15 6.67 4.52
C PHE A 103 -7.47 6.78 3.78
N ASP A 104 -7.91 8.01 3.58
CA ASP A 104 -9.06 8.31 2.76
C ASP A 104 -8.56 8.91 1.45
N GLY A 105 -8.81 8.21 0.34
CA GLY A 105 -8.24 8.58 -0.95
C GLY A 105 -9.14 8.37 -2.15
N GLU A 106 -8.63 8.86 -3.28
CA GLU A 106 -9.21 8.78 -4.61
C GLU A 106 -8.18 8.17 -5.57
N VAL A 107 -8.61 7.16 -6.33
CA VAL A 107 -7.89 6.54 -7.42
C VAL A 107 -7.94 7.49 -8.61
N MET A 108 -6.77 7.99 -9.01
CA MET A 108 -6.61 8.93 -10.11
C MET A 108 -6.42 8.20 -11.45
N SER A 109 -5.79 7.02 -11.40
CA SER A 109 -5.57 6.12 -12.54
C SER A 109 -5.23 4.72 -12.04
N ALA A 110 -5.01 3.77 -12.96
CA ALA A 110 -4.54 2.42 -12.62
C ALA A 110 -3.16 2.40 -11.91
N THR A 111 -2.40 3.50 -11.96
CA THR A 111 -1.04 3.61 -11.41
C THR A 111 -0.88 4.76 -10.42
N ALA A 112 -1.95 5.48 -10.09
CA ALA A 112 -1.87 6.64 -9.22
C ALA A 112 -3.11 6.79 -8.32
N PHE A 113 -2.89 7.17 -7.07
CA PHE A 113 -3.94 7.60 -6.15
C PHE A 113 -3.46 8.78 -5.30
N ARG A 114 -4.40 9.49 -4.67
CA ARG A 114 -4.11 10.57 -3.71
C ARG A 114 -5.09 10.55 -2.56
N GLY A 115 -4.72 11.11 -1.42
CA GLY A 115 -5.60 11.14 -0.25
C GLY A 115 -4.96 11.77 0.96
N HIS A 116 -5.60 11.57 2.10
CA HIS A 116 -5.12 12.05 3.39
C HIS A 116 -5.03 10.92 4.38
N PHE A 117 -3.96 10.92 5.17
CA PHE A 117 -3.92 10.14 6.39
C PHE A 117 -4.77 10.81 7.45
N ALA A 118 -5.38 10.01 8.31
CA ALA A 118 -6.01 10.50 9.52
C ALA A 118 -5.81 9.49 10.65
N ILE A 119 -5.92 9.95 11.90
CA ILE A 119 -6.06 9.07 13.05
C ILE A 119 -7.44 9.25 13.67
N LYS A 120 -7.96 8.18 14.26
CA LYS A 120 -9.27 8.14 14.94
C LYS A 120 -9.11 7.82 16.44
N PRO A 121 -8.46 8.69 17.24
CA PRO A 121 -8.45 8.51 18.69
C PRO A 121 -9.87 8.62 19.25
N LEU A 122 -10.35 7.56 19.90
CA LEU A 122 -11.68 7.54 20.53
C LEU A 122 -12.83 7.91 19.56
N GLY A 123 -12.69 7.59 18.28
CA GLY A 123 -13.69 7.86 17.24
C GLY A 123 -13.67 9.26 16.63
N MET A 124 -12.88 10.20 17.16
CA MET A 124 -12.72 11.53 16.56
C MET A 124 -11.69 11.47 15.44
N THR A 125 -12.05 11.90 14.23
CA THR A 125 -11.10 11.92 13.10
C THR A 125 -10.25 13.18 13.15
N VAL A 126 -8.94 13.01 13.23
CA VAL A 126 -7.96 14.07 13.06
C VAL A 126 -7.18 13.79 11.80
N THR A 127 -7.30 14.65 10.80
CA THR A 127 -6.69 14.48 9.48
C THR A 127 -5.32 15.14 9.42
N ASP A 128 -4.38 14.50 8.72
CA ASP A 128 -3.12 15.10 8.31
C ASP A 128 -3.39 16.18 7.25
N PRO A 129 -3.00 17.45 7.46
CA PRO A 129 -3.12 18.47 6.43
C PRO A 129 -2.27 18.16 5.18
N GLY A 130 -1.26 17.29 5.29
CA GLY A 130 -0.44 16.84 4.17
C GLY A 130 -1.24 16.01 3.16
N LEU A 131 -1.11 16.34 1.87
CA LEU A 131 -1.57 15.47 0.80
C LEU A 131 -0.59 14.30 0.64
N SER A 132 -1.15 13.11 0.55
CA SER A 132 -0.42 11.87 0.34
C SER A 132 -0.76 11.28 -1.01
N GLU A 133 0.23 10.68 -1.67
CA GLU A 133 0.14 10.16 -3.03
C GLU A 133 0.63 8.72 -3.07
N GLY A 134 -0.01 7.91 -3.91
CA GLY A 134 0.45 6.58 -4.29
C GLY A 134 0.83 6.53 -5.75
N ARG A 135 1.99 5.97 -6.07
CA ARG A 135 2.43 5.68 -7.43
C ARG A 135 2.82 4.22 -7.56
N LYS A 136 2.21 3.51 -8.50
CA LYS A 136 2.46 2.09 -8.70
C LYS A 136 3.87 1.89 -9.23
N ILE A 137 4.58 0.93 -8.67
CA ILE A 137 5.90 0.50 -9.14
C ILE A 137 5.66 -0.51 -10.25
N THR A 138 6.23 -0.24 -11.43
CA THR A 138 6.32 -1.22 -12.50
C THR A 138 7.44 -2.19 -12.16
N LEU A 139 7.12 -3.48 -12.03
CA LEU A 139 8.12 -4.52 -11.84
C LEU A 139 8.84 -4.79 -13.15
N ASP A 140 10.16 -4.73 -13.13
CA ASP A 140 11.02 -5.09 -14.24
C ASP A 140 12.00 -6.19 -13.79
N PRO A 141 11.73 -7.46 -14.17
CA PRO A 141 12.64 -8.59 -13.98
C PRO A 141 14.09 -8.36 -14.39
N GLY A 142 14.33 -7.51 -15.40
CA GLY A 142 15.65 -7.19 -15.93
C GLY A 142 16.31 -6.00 -15.25
N ALA A 143 15.63 -5.31 -14.32
CA ALA A 143 16.18 -4.16 -13.64
C ALA A 143 17.38 -4.56 -12.77
N PRO A 144 18.46 -3.74 -12.77
CA PRO A 144 19.65 -4.05 -11.98
C PRO A 144 19.37 -3.95 -10.47
N ASP A 145 19.85 -4.93 -9.70
CA ASP A 145 19.89 -4.86 -8.25
C ASP A 145 21.01 -3.92 -7.78
N THR A 146 20.74 -2.62 -7.79
CA THR A 146 21.71 -1.60 -7.38
C THR A 146 22.09 -1.67 -5.88
N ALA A 147 21.33 -2.42 -5.07
CA ALA A 147 21.69 -2.68 -3.68
C ALA A 147 22.58 -3.92 -3.52
N GLY A 148 22.58 -4.84 -4.49
CA GLY A 148 23.39 -6.04 -4.52
C GLY A 148 23.09 -7.03 -3.38
N LYS A 149 21.82 -7.11 -2.96
CA LYS A 149 21.37 -7.98 -1.84
C LYS A 149 20.36 -9.05 -2.26
N ALA A 150 20.04 -9.20 -3.54
CA ALA A 150 19.12 -10.22 -4.03
C ALA A 150 19.60 -11.64 -3.69
N ASP A 151 20.90 -11.93 -3.86
CA ASP A 151 21.46 -13.25 -3.52
C ASP A 151 21.46 -13.52 -2.02
N LEU A 152 21.73 -12.49 -1.21
CA LEU A 152 21.62 -12.55 0.24
C LEU A 152 20.18 -12.88 0.66
N LEU A 153 19.19 -12.21 0.07
CA LEU A 153 17.78 -12.47 0.32
C LEU A 153 17.39 -13.89 -0.10
N ARG A 154 17.87 -14.37 -1.26
CA ARG A 154 17.66 -15.73 -1.73
C ARG A 154 18.21 -16.75 -0.74
N ALA A 155 19.45 -16.56 -0.27
CA ALA A 155 20.07 -17.43 0.74
C ALA A 155 19.26 -17.45 2.04
N VAL A 156 18.81 -16.27 2.51
CA VAL A 156 17.94 -16.18 3.68
C VAL A 156 16.65 -16.97 3.47
N LEU A 157 15.96 -16.82 2.34
CA LEU A 157 14.68 -17.50 2.08
C LEU A 157 14.84 -19.00 1.83
N ASN A 158 15.93 -19.47 1.25
CA ASN A 158 16.21 -20.88 0.99
C ASN A 158 16.71 -21.66 2.23
N GLY A 159 16.81 -21.02 3.39
CA GLY A 159 17.21 -21.70 4.62
C GLY A 159 18.71 -21.72 4.88
N GLU A 160 19.51 -21.01 4.08
CA GLU A 160 20.97 -20.99 4.26
C GLU A 160 21.37 -20.26 5.55
N ALA A 161 22.55 -20.62 6.06
CA ALA A 161 23.15 -19.98 7.23
C ALA A 161 23.80 -18.65 6.81
N VAL A 162 23.08 -17.55 7.05
CA VAL A 162 23.55 -16.19 6.78
C VAL A 162 23.96 -15.52 8.09
N PRO A 163 25.12 -14.83 8.18
CA PRO A 163 25.47 -14.02 9.34
C PRO A 163 24.41 -12.94 9.60
N HIS A 164 23.79 -12.94 10.77
CA HIS A 164 22.73 -12.01 11.14
C HIS A 164 22.77 -11.66 12.63
N ASP A 165 22.19 -10.54 13.00
CA ASP A 165 21.94 -10.19 14.39
C ASP A 165 20.99 -11.21 15.04
N PRO A 166 21.28 -11.74 16.25
CA PRO A 166 20.46 -12.76 16.90
C PRO A 166 18.98 -12.38 17.05
N GLU A 167 18.69 -11.09 17.21
CA GLU A 167 17.32 -10.55 17.31
C GLU A 167 16.48 -10.76 16.04
N LEU A 168 17.12 -11.09 14.91
CA LEU A 168 16.43 -11.35 13.63
C LEU A 168 16.05 -12.83 13.46
N ALA A 169 16.52 -13.74 14.30
CA ALA A 169 16.35 -15.18 14.13
C ALA A 169 14.85 -15.57 13.97
N ASP A 170 13.99 -15.05 14.84
CA ASP A 170 12.55 -15.32 14.79
C ASP A 170 11.90 -14.74 13.52
N ARG A 171 12.33 -13.55 13.08
CA ARG A 171 11.81 -12.90 11.87
C ARG A 171 12.21 -13.67 10.61
N ILE A 172 13.46 -14.14 10.56
CA ILE A 172 13.96 -14.98 9.46
C ILE A 172 13.21 -16.31 9.43
N SER A 173 13.06 -16.96 10.59
CA SER A 173 12.32 -18.21 10.71
C SER A 173 10.86 -18.06 10.25
N ALA A 174 10.16 -17.01 10.70
CA ALA A 174 8.79 -16.72 10.30
C ALA A 174 8.68 -16.45 8.78
N ALA A 175 9.62 -15.70 8.21
CA ALA A 175 9.62 -15.42 6.76
C ALA A 175 9.79 -16.69 5.91
N ARG A 176 10.54 -17.69 6.41
CA ARG A 176 10.72 -19.01 5.78
C ARG A 176 9.47 -19.88 5.93
N ALA A 177 8.91 -19.94 7.13
CA ALA A 177 7.76 -20.79 7.43
C ALA A 177 6.49 -20.38 6.67
N ASP A 178 6.37 -19.10 6.34
CA ASP A 178 5.16 -18.52 5.75
C ASP A 178 5.27 -18.31 4.21
N GLN A 179 6.30 -18.88 3.55
CA GLN A 179 6.46 -18.72 2.09
C GLN A 179 5.27 -19.28 1.31
N PRO A 180 4.65 -18.51 0.40
CA PRO A 180 3.55 -18.97 -0.43
C PRO A 180 4.10 -19.78 -1.61
N GLY A 181 4.68 -20.94 -1.31
CA GLY A 181 5.25 -21.85 -2.30
C GLY A 181 6.74 -21.64 -2.56
N SER A 182 7.18 -22.11 -3.73
CA SER A 182 8.59 -22.09 -4.15
C SER A 182 9.02 -20.71 -4.64
N LEU A 183 10.20 -20.24 -4.22
CA LEU A 183 10.78 -18.98 -4.67
C LEU A 183 11.05 -19.00 -6.19
N GLN A 184 10.46 -18.05 -6.91
CA GLN A 184 10.61 -17.88 -8.36
C GLN A 184 11.55 -16.72 -8.69
N GLN A 185 11.30 -15.55 -8.09
CA GLN A 185 12.00 -14.33 -8.47
C GLN A 185 12.21 -13.35 -7.30
N ILE A 186 13.26 -12.55 -7.39
CA ILE A 186 13.55 -11.43 -6.50
C ILE A 186 13.83 -10.22 -7.38
N ILE A 187 13.03 -9.16 -7.23
CA ILE A 187 13.09 -7.93 -8.04
C ILE A 187 13.37 -6.76 -7.10
N TYR A 188 14.42 -5.98 -7.38
CA TYR A 188 14.77 -4.81 -6.59
C TYR A 188 13.79 -3.66 -6.84
N LEU A 189 13.22 -3.09 -5.77
CA LEU A 189 12.23 -2.01 -5.83
C LEU A 189 12.81 -0.64 -5.51
N GLY A 190 13.96 -0.59 -4.83
CA GLY A 190 14.57 0.65 -4.40
C GLY A 190 15.09 0.61 -2.97
N ARG A 191 15.40 1.80 -2.45
CA ARG A 191 15.83 1.98 -1.06
C ARG A 191 14.75 2.68 -0.26
N GLN A 192 14.72 2.38 1.03
CA GLN A 192 13.81 3.03 1.97
C GLN A 192 14.53 3.49 3.23
N THR A 193 14.17 4.68 3.69
CA THR A 193 14.64 5.26 4.94
C THR A 193 14.18 4.41 6.13
N ARG A 194 15.08 4.14 7.07
CA ARG A 194 14.69 3.54 8.35
C ARG A 194 13.89 4.55 9.15
N PHE A 195 12.73 4.10 9.60
CA PHE A 195 11.85 4.90 10.41
C PHE A 195 12.53 5.41 11.68
N GLY A 196 12.45 6.73 11.88
CA GLY A 196 12.79 7.38 13.14
C GLY A 196 11.54 7.82 13.89
N GLY A 197 11.73 8.36 15.09
CA GLY A 197 10.68 8.96 15.89
C GLY A 197 11.13 10.35 16.34
N PRO A 198 10.37 11.04 17.20
CA PRO A 198 10.83 12.31 17.78
C PRO A 198 12.20 12.18 18.48
N ASN A 199 12.54 10.99 18.97
CA ASN A 199 13.80 10.70 19.67
C ASN A 199 14.67 9.62 18.99
N ILE A 200 14.31 9.15 17.78
CA ILE A 200 15.07 8.11 17.07
C ILE A 200 15.52 8.68 15.73
N ALA A 201 16.81 8.59 15.43
CA ALA A 201 17.39 9.13 14.22
C ALA A 201 16.87 8.43 12.96
N TRP A 202 16.54 9.25 11.97
CA TRP A 202 16.22 8.80 10.61
C TRP A 202 17.50 8.40 9.90
N VAL A 203 17.50 7.21 9.29
CA VAL A 203 18.65 6.75 8.51
C VAL A 203 18.20 6.61 7.06
N PRO A 204 18.55 7.57 6.18
CA PRO A 204 18.14 7.52 4.78
C PRO A 204 18.74 6.30 4.09
N ASN A 205 18.03 5.75 3.11
CA ASN A 205 18.53 4.66 2.25
C ASN A 205 19.01 3.40 3.01
N TYR A 206 18.45 3.16 4.19
CA TYR A 206 18.85 2.09 5.09
C TYR A 206 18.43 0.72 4.56
N PHE A 207 17.16 0.55 4.23
CA PHE A 207 16.65 -0.71 3.69
C PHE A 207 16.86 -0.79 2.19
N ALA A 208 17.33 -1.94 1.71
CA ALA A 208 17.08 -2.39 0.36
C ALA A 208 15.73 -3.12 0.35
N VAL A 209 14.88 -2.80 -0.64
CA VAL A 209 13.51 -3.31 -0.74
C VAL A 209 13.35 -4.16 -1.99
N TYR A 210 12.72 -5.32 -1.83
CA TYR A 210 12.54 -6.31 -2.89
C TYR A 210 11.08 -6.77 -2.98
N ALA A 211 10.59 -6.92 -4.20
CA ALA A 211 9.47 -7.79 -4.51
C ALA A 211 10.01 -9.21 -4.61
N VAL A 212 9.36 -10.15 -3.95
CA VAL A 212 9.73 -11.56 -3.96
C VAL A 212 8.54 -12.35 -4.45
N GLU A 213 8.70 -12.97 -5.62
CA GLU A 213 7.68 -13.80 -6.25
C GLU A 213 7.92 -15.26 -5.91
N PHE A 214 6.84 -15.92 -5.50
CA PHE A 214 6.77 -17.35 -5.24
C PHE A 214 5.72 -17.97 -6.16
N SER A 215 5.67 -19.30 -6.22
CA SER A 215 4.71 -20.02 -7.07
C SER A 215 3.25 -19.72 -6.75
N ASP A 216 2.93 -19.44 -5.48
CA ASP A 216 1.55 -19.28 -5.00
C ASP A 216 1.29 -17.89 -4.40
N GLY A 217 2.19 -16.92 -4.65
CA GLY A 217 2.01 -15.55 -4.18
C GLY A 217 3.25 -14.69 -4.27
N GLU A 218 3.15 -13.49 -3.72
CA GLU A 218 4.22 -12.49 -3.73
C GLU A 218 4.33 -11.83 -2.35
N ARG A 219 5.55 -11.42 -2.01
CA ARG A 219 5.90 -10.72 -0.77
C ARG A 219 6.70 -9.47 -1.07
N ILE A 220 6.67 -8.53 -0.13
CA ILE A 220 7.63 -7.44 -0.05
C ILE A 220 8.62 -7.73 1.08
N CYS A 221 9.90 -7.57 0.80
CA CYS A 221 10.98 -7.79 1.77
C CYS A 221 11.86 -6.55 1.90
N TRP A 222 12.16 -6.17 3.14
CA TRP A 222 13.12 -5.13 3.50
C TRP A 222 14.28 -5.77 4.23
N LEU A 223 15.50 -5.40 3.84
CA LEU A 223 16.69 -5.90 4.51
C LEU A 223 17.79 -4.85 4.56
N HIS A 224 18.62 -4.92 5.59
CA HIS A 224 19.81 -4.11 5.77
C HIS A 224 20.97 -4.99 6.20
N GLN A 225 22.13 -4.81 5.56
CA GLN A 225 23.38 -5.45 5.92
C GLN A 225 24.37 -4.38 6.37
N ASP A 226 24.94 -4.55 7.55
CA ASP A 226 25.94 -3.65 8.10
C ASP A 226 27.28 -3.78 7.35
N ASN A 227 28.20 -2.86 7.65
CA ASN A 227 29.53 -2.82 7.03
C ASN A 227 30.38 -4.07 7.31
N ASP A 228 30.07 -4.83 8.37
CA ASP A 228 30.73 -6.10 8.70
C ASP A 228 30.15 -7.31 7.93
N GLY A 229 29.17 -7.06 7.04
CA GLY A 229 28.53 -8.09 6.24
C GLY A 229 27.43 -8.87 6.97
N LYS A 230 27.06 -8.50 8.20
CA LYS A 230 25.94 -9.12 8.90
C LYS A 230 24.62 -8.47 8.57
N LEU A 231 23.58 -9.29 8.47
CA LEU A 231 22.22 -8.81 8.34
C LEU A 231 21.77 -8.19 9.68
N ALA A 232 21.56 -6.88 9.68
CA ALA A 232 21.21 -6.09 10.88
C ALA A 232 19.74 -5.64 10.91
N ALA A 233 19.03 -5.76 9.78
CA ALA A 233 17.58 -5.66 9.78
C ALA A 233 16.95 -6.54 8.70
N PHE A 234 15.80 -7.14 9.00
CA PHE A 234 15.08 -8.02 8.09
C PHE A 234 13.57 -8.04 8.39
N GLN A 235 12.76 -7.93 7.34
CA GLN A 235 11.31 -8.10 7.40
C GLN A 235 10.80 -8.55 6.03
N CYS A 236 9.95 -9.57 5.99
CA CYS A 236 9.18 -9.94 4.80
C CYS A 236 7.69 -10.04 5.17
N SER A 237 6.82 -9.61 4.26
CA SER A 237 5.36 -9.64 4.46
C SER A 237 4.58 -9.74 3.15
#